data_AF-A0A2E5ZQV5-F1
#
_entry.id   AF-A0A2E5ZQV5-F1
#
_cell.length_a   1.000
_cell.length_b   1.000
_cell.length_c   1.000
_cell.angle_alpha   90.00
_cell.angle_beta   90.00
_cell.angle_gamma   90.00
#
_symmetry.space_group_name_H-M   'P 1'
#
loop_
_entity.id
_entity.type
_entity.pdbx_description
1 polymer ?
#
loop_
_entity_poly.entity_id
_entity_poly.type
_entity_poly.pdbx_seq_one_letter_code
_entity_poly.pdbx_strand_id
1 'polypeptide(L)'
;MNVYTLIDISETRMYSSNSRDSKLIEQQANFMTFFQTLCLRNNYTYDKAPTLQKLTEKKLRELGFGTDYKGSHNVWCLEVMVDEGREYTDSEILEQDFDLVPVVPNLNETIKINNNVFRTNDKKAKNLVIEANIT
;
A
#
# COMPACT_ATOMS: atom_id res chain seq x y z
N MET A 1 5.95 9.38 -7.59
CA MET A 1 4.53 9.04 -7.35
C MET A 1 4.39 8.49 -5.95
N ASN A 2 3.35 8.87 -5.22
CA ASN A 2 3.12 8.35 -3.86
C ASN A 2 2.02 7.29 -3.87
N VAL A 3 2.25 6.19 -3.17
CA VAL A 3 1.25 5.14 -2.97
C VAL A 3 0.98 5.00 -1.48
N TYR A 4 -0.27 5.23 -1.10
CA TYR A 4 -0.74 5.18 0.28
C TYR A 4 -1.60 3.94 0.51
N THR A 5 -1.41 3.25 1.62
CA THR A 5 -2.27 2.12 1.99
C THR A 5 -2.51 2.03 3.50
N LEU A 6 -3.67 1.49 3.87
CA LEU A 6 -4.02 1.14 5.26
C LEU A 6 -3.58 -0.30 5.62
N ILE A 7 -2.96 -1.03 4.68
CA ILE A 7 -2.38 -2.37 4.88
C ILE A 7 -0.91 -2.21 5.32
N ASP A 8 -0.45 -3.05 6.25
CA ASP A 8 0.93 -3.02 6.70
C ASP A 8 1.85 -3.59 5.62
N ILE A 9 2.61 -2.69 4.99
CA ILE A 9 3.62 -3.00 3.97
C ILE A 9 5.04 -2.70 4.48
N SER A 10 5.31 -2.88 5.77
CA SER A 10 6.64 -2.62 6.33
C SER A 10 7.70 -3.54 5.70
N GLU A 11 8.73 -2.96 5.07
CA GLU A 11 9.87 -3.71 4.50
C GLU A 11 10.84 -4.14 5.62
N THR A 12 10.61 -5.30 6.22
CA THR A 12 11.42 -5.82 7.34
C THR A 12 12.68 -6.57 6.89
N ARG A 13 12.72 -7.01 5.63
CA ARG A 13 13.72 -7.91 5.04
C ARG A 13 13.87 -9.25 5.77
N MET A 14 12.81 -9.67 6.47
CA MET A 14 12.75 -10.95 7.17
C MET A 14 12.02 -11.99 6.32
N TYR A 15 12.60 -13.19 6.27
CA TYR A 15 12.14 -14.35 5.50
C TYR A 15 12.21 -15.60 6.39
N SER A 16 11.54 -16.67 5.99
CA SER A 16 11.57 -17.96 6.72
C SER A 16 12.97 -18.58 6.81
N SER A 17 13.90 -18.16 5.94
CA SER A 17 15.30 -18.60 5.94
C SER A 17 16.16 -17.87 6.97
N ASN A 18 15.80 -16.65 7.40
CA ASN A 18 16.63 -15.80 8.26
C ASN A 18 15.92 -15.30 9.53
N SER A 19 14.62 -15.56 9.69
CA SER A 19 13.83 -15.18 10.85
C SER A 19 12.88 -16.29 11.28
N ARG A 20 12.53 -16.29 12.57
CA ARG A 20 11.47 -17.13 13.15
C ARG A 20 10.26 -16.32 13.61
N ASP A 21 10.32 -15.00 13.50
CA ASP A 21 9.22 -14.11 13.84
C ASP A 21 8.23 -14.05 12.67
N SER A 22 7.10 -14.74 12.84
CA SER A 22 6.05 -14.79 11.82
C SER A 22 5.55 -13.42 11.41
N LYS A 23 5.40 -12.48 12.36
CA LYS A 23 4.87 -11.15 12.07
C LYS A 23 5.82 -10.38 11.15
N LEU A 24 7.12 -10.41 11.44
CA LEU A 24 8.11 -9.74 10.58
C LEU A 24 8.15 -10.33 9.17
N ILE A 25 8.01 -11.65 9.05
CA ILE A 25 7.97 -12.36 7.76
C ILE A 25 6.71 -12.00 6.97
N GLU A 26 5.55 -11.95 7.64
CA GLU A 26 4.27 -11.61 7.03
C GLU A 26 4.21 -10.14 6.57
N GLN A 27 4.81 -9.23 7.34
CA GLN A 27 5.00 -7.83 6.91
C GLN A 27 5.83 -7.74 5.63
N GLN A 28 6.95 -8.47 5.57
CA GLN A 28 7.76 -8.54 4.35
C GLN A 28 6.98 -9.16 3.18
N ALA A 29 6.16 -10.17 3.44
CA ALA A 29 5.33 -10.79 2.41
C ALA A 29 4.32 -9.80 1.81
N ASN A 30 3.64 -9.00 2.65
CA ASN A 30 2.77 -7.93 2.19
C ASN A 30 3.53 -6.88 1.36
N PHE A 31 4.71 -6.45 1.83
CA PHE A 31 5.53 -5.51 1.07
C PHE A 31 5.92 -6.05 -0.30
N MET A 32 6.34 -7.32 -0.38
CA MET A 32 6.70 -7.96 -1.65
C MET A 32 5.51 -8.07 -2.59
N THR A 33 4.34 -8.53 -2.11
CA THR A 33 3.11 -8.57 -2.91
C THR A 33 2.74 -7.19 -3.43
N PHE A 34 2.79 -6.17 -2.56
CA PHE A 34 2.49 -4.79 -2.92
C PHE A 34 3.43 -4.28 -4.02
N PHE A 35 4.75 -4.42 -3.83
CA PHE A 35 5.73 -3.87 -4.76
C PHE A 35 5.76 -4.63 -6.10
N GLN A 36 5.60 -5.95 -6.08
CA GLN A 36 5.50 -6.75 -7.31
C GLN A 36 4.24 -6.40 -8.11
N THR A 37 3.11 -6.17 -7.43
CA THR A 37 1.86 -5.73 -8.07
C THR A 37 2.04 -4.37 -8.74
N LEU A 38 2.68 -3.43 -8.04
CA LEU A 38 3.01 -2.11 -8.58
C LEU A 38 3.87 -2.24 -9.85
N CYS A 39 4.80 -3.19 -9.87
CA CYS A 39 5.73 -3.39 -10.99
C CYS A 39 5.18 -4.25 -12.15
N LEU A 40 3.88 -4.56 -12.21
CA LEU A 40 3.31 -5.36 -13.31
C LEU A 40 3.33 -4.63 -14.67
N ARG A 41 3.27 -3.30 -14.67
CA ARG A 41 3.16 -2.47 -15.89
C ARG A 41 4.42 -1.67 -16.21
N ASN A 42 5.22 -1.39 -15.19
CA ASN A 42 6.41 -0.57 -15.31
C ASN A 42 7.42 -0.97 -14.22
N ASN A 43 8.70 -0.69 -14.44
CA ASN A 43 9.72 -0.94 -13.44
C ASN A 43 9.82 0.28 -12.53
N TYR A 44 9.22 0.17 -11.35
CA TYR A 44 9.35 1.18 -10.31
C TYR A 44 10.59 0.92 -9.46
N THR A 45 11.21 2.00 -8.99
CA THR A 45 12.27 1.99 -7.99
C THR A 45 11.90 2.89 -6.82
N TYR A 46 12.55 2.71 -5.68
CA TYR A 46 12.34 3.52 -4.48
C TYR A 46 13.66 3.64 -3.70
N ASP A 47 13.91 4.82 -3.12
CA ASP A 47 15.13 5.07 -2.34
C ASP A 47 14.96 4.72 -0.86
N LYS A 48 13.73 4.77 -0.35
CA LYS A 48 13.41 4.60 1.07
C LYS A 48 12.28 3.61 1.25
N ALA A 49 12.41 2.74 2.25
CA ALA A 49 11.36 1.83 2.67
C ALA A 49 10.06 2.59 3.04
N PRO A 50 8.89 1.93 3.00
CA PRO A 50 7.62 2.57 3.33
C PRO A 50 7.63 3.26 4.69
N THR A 51 7.10 4.48 4.72
CA THR A 51 6.99 5.28 5.94
C THR A 51 5.62 5.12 6.58
N LEU A 52 5.60 4.94 7.90
CA LEU A 52 4.36 4.86 8.67
C LEU A 52 3.96 6.24 9.19
N GLN A 53 2.71 6.63 8.93
CA GLN A 53 2.11 7.87 9.40
C GLN A 53 0.78 7.57 10.09
N LYS A 54 0.41 8.37 11.09
CA LYS A 54 -0.92 8.29 11.71
C LYS A 54 -1.79 9.43 11.19
N LEU A 55 -2.77 9.12 10.36
CA LEU A 55 -3.65 10.11 9.72
C LEU A 55 -5.02 10.15 10.39
N THR A 56 -5.60 11.35 10.49
CA THR A 56 -6.97 11.54 10.98
C THR A 56 -8.00 11.16 9.91
N GLU A 57 -9.24 10.87 10.32
CA GLU A 57 -10.32 10.58 9.36
C GLU A 57 -10.46 11.66 8.29
N LYS A 58 -10.35 12.94 8.67
CA LYS A 58 -10.40 14.05 7.71
C LYS A 58 -9.32 13.90 6.64
N LYS A 59 -8.08 13.60 7.04
CA LYS A 59 -6.98 13.46 6.09
C LYS A 59 -7.13 12.22 5.20
N LEU A 60 -7.67 11.13 5.75
CA LEU A 60 -8.00 9.93 4.97
C LEU A 60 -9.04 10.25 3.87
N ARG A 61 -10.06 11.05 4.18
CA ARG A 61 -11.06 11.50 3.19
C ARG A 61 -10.45 12.39 2.12
N GLU A 62 -9.57 13.31 2.49
CA GLU A 62 -8.87 14.19 1.55
C GLU A 62 -7.99 13.38 0.59
N LEU A 63 -7.33 12.33 1.06
CA LEU A 63 -6.56 11.41 0.22
C LEU A 63 -7.44 10.47 -0.62
N GLY A 64 -8.74 10.35 -0.34
CA GLY A 64 -9.65 9.49 -1.11
C GLY A 64 -9.80 8.06 -0.58
N PHE A 65 -9.42 7.79 0.67
CA PHE A 65 -9.72 6.50 1.32
C PHE A 65 -11.22 6.30 1.60
N GLY A 66 -11.63 5.03 1.65
CA GLY A 66 -13.02 4.62 1.74
C GLY A 66 -13.78 5.11 2.99
N THR A 67 -15.08 5.38 2.83
CA THR A 67 -15.93 6.03 3.86
C THR A 67 -16.09 5.29 5.18
N ASP A 68 -15.74 4.00 5.24
CA ASP A 68 -15.92 3.16 6.43
C ASP A 68 -14.81 3.35 7.47
N TYR A 69 -13.67 3.93 7.09
CA TYR A 69 -12.57 4.19 8.03
C TYR A 69 -12.87 5.42 8.88
N LYS A 70 -13.09 5.22 10.19
CA LYS A 70 -13.47 6.24 11.17
C LYS A 70 -12.40 6.44 12.22
N GLY A 71 -12.13 7.70 12.58
CA GLY A 71 -11.06 8.04 13.52
C GLY A 71 -9.66 8.05 12.89
N SER A 72 -8.62 7.91 13.70
CA SER A 72 -7.23 8.00 13.24
C SER A 72 -6.63 6.63 12.98
N HIS A 73 -6.01 6.46 11.83
CA HIS A 73 -5.45 5.19 11.37
C HIS A 73 -3.98 5.29 10.97
N ASN A 74 -3.28 4.15 11.09
CA ASN A 74 -1.97 3.90 10.52
C ASN A 74 -2.06 3.83 9.00
N VAL A 75 -1.21 4.58 8.31
CA VAL A 75 -1.10 4.65 6.85
C VAL A 75 0.36 4.49 6.47
N TRP A 76 0.63 3.55 5.57
CA TRP A 76 1.93 3.36 4.97
C TRP A 76 2.00 4.13 3.66
N CYS A 77 3.12 4.79 3.42
CA CYS A 77 3.40 5.54 2.20
C CYS A 77 4.72 5.07 1.60
N LEU A 78 4.69 4.66 0.34
CA LEU A 78 5.89 4.44 -0.47
C LEU A 78 5.95 5.50 -1.58
N GLU A 79 7.05 6.23 -1.63
CA GLU A 79 7.39 7.09 -2.76
C GLU A 79 8.16 6.25 -3.79
N VAL A 80 7.65 6.20 -5.01
CA VAL A 80 8.26 5.47 -6.12
C VAL A 80 8.61 6.37 -7.27
N MET A 81 9.63 5.96 -8.01
CA MET A 81 10.18 6.64 -9.18
C MET A 81 10.25 5.67 -10.36
N VAL A 82 10.35 6.24 -11.55
CA VAL A 82 10.64 5.53 -12.80
C VAL A 82 11.95 6.07 -13.37
N ASP A 83 12.61 5.29 -14.21
CA ASP A 83 13.85 5.71 -14.87
C ASP A 83 13.65 6.98 -15.71
N GLU A 84 14.72 7.74 -15.92
CA GLU A 84 14.70 8.95 -16.74
C GLU A 84 14.13 8.67 -18.14
N GLY A 85 13.20 9.51 -18.58
CA GLY A 85 12.51 9.36 -19.87
C GLY A 85 11.36 8.34 -19.87
N ARG A 86 11.02 7.73 -18.73
CA ARG A 86 9.79 6.95 -18.55
C ARG A 86 8.69 7.78 -17.92
N GLU A 87 7.46 7.48 -18.28
CA GLU A 87 6.26 8.03 -17.65
C GLU A 87 5.73 7.07 -16.59
N TYR A 88 5.05 7.61 -15.58
CA TYR A 88 4.30 6.81 -14.62
C TYR A 88 3.11 6.14 -15.31
N THR A 89 2.79 4.90 -14.92
CA THR A 89 1.53 4.28 -15.33
C THR A 89 0.36 5.06 -14.73
N ASP A 90 -0.72 5.18 -15.48
CA ASP A 90 -1.97 5.80 -15.00
C ASP A 90 -2.43 5.16 -13.67
N SER A 91 -2.79 6.00 -12.71
CA SER A 91 -3.24 5.58 -11.39
C SER A 91 -4.45 4.65 -11.46
N GLU A 92 -5.39 4.85 -12.38
CA GLU A 92 -6.57 4.01 -12.53
C GLU A 92 -6.21 2.59 -12.99
N ILE A 93 -5.20 2.46 -13.86
CA ILE A 93 -4.71 1.16 -14.32
C ILE A 93 -4.03 0.42 -13.17
N LEU A 94 -3.16 1.12 -12.42
CA LEU A 94 -2.52 0.53 -11.25
C LEU A 94 -3.56 0.13 -10.19
N GLU A 95 -4.56 0.98 -9.93
CA GLU A 95 -5.65 0.65 -9.01
C GLU A 95 -6.39 -0.62 -9.43
N GLN A 96 -6.60 -0.86 -10.72
CA GLN A 96 -7.19 -2.11 -11.23
C GLN A 96 -6.29 -3.33 -10.99
N ASP A 97 -4.98 -3.19 -11.20
CA ASP A 97 -4.02 -4.26 -10.96
C ASP A 97 -3.94 -4.65 -9.47
N PHE A 98 -4.20 -3.70 -8.56
CA PHE A 98 -4.23 -3.93 -7.11
C PHE A 98 -5.55 -4.50 -6.58
N ASP A 99 -6.69 -4.24 -7.22
CA ASP A 99 -7.98 -4.60 -6.64
C ASP A 99 -8.09 -6.11 -6.43
N LEU A 100 -8.51 -6.51 -5.23
CA LEU A 100 -8.65 -7.92 -4.82
C LEU A 100 -7.34 -8.72 -4.71
N VAL A 101 -6.16 -8.08 -4.80
CA VAL A 101 -4.89 -8.76 -4.52
C VAL A 101 -4.85 -9.17 -3.04
N PRO A 102 -4.60 -10.47 -2.72
CA PRO A 102 -4.58 -10.96 -1.35
C PRO A 102 -3.47 -10.36 -0.51
N VAL A 103 -3.77 -10.14 0.77
CA VAL A 103 -2.82 -9.65 1.78
C VAL A 103 -2.91 -10.49 3.06
N VAL A 104 -1.83 -10.48 3.84
CA VAL A 104 -1.83 -11.01 5.20
C VAL A 104 -2.42 -9.96 6.14
N PRO A 105 -3.52 -10.25 6.86
CA PRO A 105 -4.14 -9.31 7.80
C PRO A 105 -3.53 -9.38 9.21
N ASN A 106 -4.02 -8.53 10.11
CA ASN A 106 -3.75 -8.57 11.56
C ASN A 106 -2.27 -8.33 11.94
N LEU A 107 -1.59 -7.44 11.23
CA LEU A 107 -0.23 -7.01 11.52
C LEU A 107 -0.23 -5.75 12.41
N ASN A 108 0.14 -4.58 11.90
CA ASN A 108 0.01 -3.30 12.61
C ASN A 108 -1.08 -2.39 12.06
N GLU A 109 -1.94 -2.90 11.18
CA GLU A 109 -3.08 -2.15 10.69
C GLU A 109 -3.98 -1.74 11.86
N THR A 110 -4.63 -0.59 11.70
CA THR A 110 -5.62 -0.08 12.67
C THR A 110 -7.03 -0.17 12.12
N ILE A 111 -7.19 -0.77 10.94
CA ILE A 111 -8.45 -1.01 10.28
C ILE A 111 -8.84 -2.48 10.39
N LYS A 112 -10.13 -2.77 10.31
CA LYS A 112 -10.58 -4.13 10.05
C LYS A 112 -10.53 -4.37 8.54
N ILE A 113 -9.65 -5.26 8.10
CA ILE A 113 -9.56 -5.65 6.70
C ILE A 113 -10.70 -6.62 6.40
N ASN A 114 -11.55 -6.29 5.43
CA ASN A 114 -12.60 -7.21 4.97
C ASN A 114 -12.04 -8.04 3.80
N ASN A 115 -12.23 -9.36 3.83
CA ASN A 115 -11.75 -10.31 2.83
C ASN A 115 -10.23 -10.39 2.62
N ASN A 116 -9.40 -9.77 3.47
CA ASN A 116 -7.93 -9.83 3.42
C ASN A 116 -7.36 -9.51 2.03
N VAL A 117 -7.82 -8.41 1.42
CA VAL A 117 -7.36 -7.95 0.09
C VAL A 117 -7.11 -6.45 0.06
N PHE A 118 -6.31 -6.01 -0.90
CA PHE A 118 -6.35 -4.63 -1.36
C PHE A 118 -7.71 -4.32 -2.01
N ARG A 119 -8.19 -3.10 -1.79
CA ARG A 119 -9.47 -2.58 -2.29
C ARG A 119 -9.21 -1.18 -2.83
N THR A 120 -9.45 -0.99 -4.12
CA THR A 120 -9.20 0.28 -4.81
C THR A 120 -10.48 0.84 -5.43
N ASN A 121 -11.43 -0.03 -5.78
CA ASN A 121 -12.67 0.35 -6.47
C ASN A 121 -13.87 0.57 -5.53
N ASP A 122 -13.80 0.09 -4.28
CA ASP A 122 -14.90 0.20 -3.33
C ASP A 122 -14.88 1.54 -2.58
N LYS A 123 -15.82 2.43 -2.90
CA LYS A 123 -15.93 3.76 -2.26
C LYS A 123 -16.05 3.73 -0.74
N LYS A 124 -16.49 2.62 -0.14
CA LYS A 124 -16.61 2.46 1.31
C LYS A 124 -15.36 1.83 1.92
N ALA A 125 -14.80 0.83 1.25
CA ALA A 125 -13.70 0.02 1.76
C ALA A 125 -12.35 0.23 1.03
N LYS A 126 -12.17 1.32 0.27
CA LYS A 126 -10.94 1.63 -0.46
C LYS A 126 -9.77 1.83 0.51
N ASN A 127 -8.82 0.90 0.53
CA ASN A 127 -7.70 0.84 1.48
C ASN A 127 -6.32 1.11 0.84
N LEU A 128 -6.29 1.45 -0.45
CA LEU A 128 -5.12 1.87 -1.19
C LEU A 128 -5.49 3.03 -2.12
N VAL A 129 -4.62 4.03 -2.17
CA VAL A 129 -4.75 5.24 -2.99
C VAL A 129 -3.42 5.49 -3.68
N ILE A 130 -3.46 5.85 -4.96
CA ILE A 130 -2.29 6.24 -5.74
C ILE A 130 -2.41 7.72 -6.09
N GLU A 131 -1.44 8.51 -5.65
CA GLU A 131 -1.34 9.93 -5.98
C GLU A 131 -0.18 10.12 -6.96
N ALA A 132 -0.51 10.32 -8.23
CA ALA A 132 0.45 10.77 -9.22
C ALA A 132 0.87 12.20 -8.85
N ASN A 133 2.16 12.42 -8.62
CA ASN A 133 2.68 13.77 -8.42
C ASN A 133 2.52 14.50 -9.76
N ILE A 134 1.51 15.37 -9.86
CA ILE A 134 1.35 16.27 -11.00
C ILE A 134 2.57 17.18 -11.00
N THR A 135 3.43 17.01 -12.01
CA THR A 135 4.58 17.91 -12.25
C THR A 135 4.08 19.12 -13.03
#